data_AF-A0A6L5ZHE0-F1
#
_entry.id   AF-A0A6L5ZHE0-F1
#
_cell.length_a   1.000
_cell.length_b   1.000
_cell.length_c   1.000
_cell.angle_alpha   90.00
_cell.angle_beta   90.00
_cell.angle_gamma   90.00
#
_symmetry.space_group_name_H-M   'P 1'
#
loop_
_entity.id
_entity.type
_entity.pdbx_description
1 polymer ?
#
loop_
_entity_poly.entity_id
_entity_poly.type
_entity_poly.pdbx_seq_one_letter_code
_entity_poly.pdbx_strand_id
1 'polypeptide(L)'
;MSEITVWEAQASSESGVLRIELIPEVLLEHNGEPVAIPLRHPQADPTLEQFGYVDQLVDLISQDPNRPGQTADQARTILEIICAAYQSAGHEGTEIQLPFDGDRSLTPMQLWKG
;
A
#
# COMPACT_ATOMS: atom_id res chain seq x y z
N MET A 1 15.23 15.62 17.12
CA MET A 1 13.83 15.13 17.12
C MET A 1 13.72 14.17 15.95
N SER A 2 13.28 12.93 16.16
CA SER A 2 12.98 12.04 15.03
C SER A 2 11.75 12.60 14.31
N GLU A 3 11.80 12.67 12.99
CA GLU A 3 10.62 12.90 12.16
C GLU A 3 9.58 11.82 12.46
N ILE A 4 8.33 12.20 12.66
CA ILE A 4 7.23 11.24 12.78
C ILE A 4 6.93 10.79 11.35
N THR A 5 7.08 9.50 11.07
CA THR A 5 6.65 8.90 9.81
C THR A 5 5.14 9.03 9.70
N VAL A 6 4.66 9.81 8.73
CA VAL A 6 3.24 9.91 8.39
C VAL A 6 2.98 9.07 7.17
N TRP A 7 2.04 8.14 7.28
CA TRP A 7 1.54 7.38 6.15
C TRP A 7 0.12 7.85 5.89
N GLU A 8 -0.09 8.48 4.74
CA GLU A 8 -1.40 8.95 4.31
C GLU A 8 -1.61 8.68 2.83
N ALA A 9 -2.88 8.60 2.44
CA ALA A 9 -3.28 8.52 1.04
C ALA A 9 -4.52 9.38 0.81
N GLN A 10 -4.65 9.90 -0.40
CA GLN A 10 -5.80 10.68 -0.83
C GLN A 10 -6.28 10.20 -2.19
N ALA A 11 -7.59 10.11 -2.36
CA ALA A 11 -8.24 9.88 -3.64
C ALA A 11 -9.26 11.00 -3.88
N SER A 12 -9.37 11.45 -5.12
CA SER A 12 -10.35 12.48 -5.51
C SER A 12 -11.06 12.11 -6.80
N SER A 13 -12.30 12.54 -6.92
CA SER A 13 -13.12 12.43 -8.12
C SER A 13 -13.99 13.68 -8.26
N GLU A 14 -14.81 13.73 -9.32
CA GLU A 14 -15.81 14.79 -9.49
C GLU A 14 -16.82 14.86 -8.34
N SER A 15 -17.04 13.75 -7.61
CA SER A 15 -18.06 13.66 -6.56
C SER A 15 -17.52 13.88 -5.15
N GLY A 16 -16.19 13.98 -4.96
CA GLY A 16 -15.62 14.24 -3.65
C GLY A 16 -14.19 13.78 -3.47
N VAL A 17 -13.73 13.87 -2.22
CA VAL A 17 -12.37 13.56 -1.79
C VAL A 17 -12.43 12.63 -0.59
N LEU A 18 -11.60 11.60 -0.62
CA LEU A 18 -11.31 10.73 0.52
C LEU A 18 -9.86 10.93 0.94
N ARG A 19 -9.63 11.07 2.25
CA ARG A 19 -8.29 11.13 2.85
C ARG A 19 -8.22 10.09 3.95
N ILE A 20 -7.15 9.30 3.95
CA ILE A 20 -6.86 8.34 5.01
C ILE A 20 -5.47 8.60 5.57
N GLU A 21 -5.38 8.71 6.90
CA GLU A 21 -4.12 8.60 7.64
C GLU A 21 -4.04 7.17 8.20
N LEU A 22 -2.84 6.58 8.19
CA LEU A 22 -2.58 5.22 8.65
C LEU A 22 -1.65 5.17 9.87
N ILE A 23 -0.73 6.14 9.98
CA ILE A 23 0.23 6.26 11.07
C ILE A 23 0.28 7.73 11.50
N PRO A 24 0.18 8.05 12.81
CA PRO A 24 0.18 7.11 13.95
C PRO A 24 -1.18 6.50 14.29
N GLU A 25 -2.27 7.09 13.83
CA GLU A 25 -3.63 6.62 14.08
C GLU A 25 -4.41 6.58 12.76
N VAL A 26 -5.28 5.58 12.60
CA VAL A 26 -6.13 5.48 11.42
C VAL A 26 -7.28 6.48 11.51
N LEU A 27 -7.27 7.44 10.60
CA LEU A 27 -8.31 8.45 10.44
C LEU A 27 -8.81 8.42 9.00
N LEU A 28 -10.12 8.51 8.81
CA LEU A 28 -10.76 8.59 7.50
C LEU A 28 -11.63 9.84 7.43
N GLU A 29 -11.47 10.60 6.37
CA GLU A 29 -12.27 11.77 6.06
C GLU A 29 -12.93 11.63 4.69
N HIS A 30 -14.17 12.11 4.58
CA HIS A 30 -14.88 12.31 3.31
C HIS A 30 -15.28 13.77 3.18
N ASN A 31 -14.71 14.47 2.19
CA ASN A 31 -14.86 15.92 2.00
C ASN A 31 -14.52 16.73 3.26
N GLY A 32 -13.52 16.28 4.02
CA GLY A 32 -13.08 16.91 5.28
C GLY A 32 -13.90 16.52 6.51
N GLU A 33 -14.99 15.76 6.36
CA GLU A 33 -15.79 15.29 7.48
C GLU A 33 -15.29 13.92 7.97
N PRO A 34 -15.08 13.72 9.29
CA PRO A 34 -14.65 12.44 9.84
C PRO A 34 -15.64 11.31 9.57
N VAL A 35 -15.11 10.14 9.21
CA VAL A 35 -15.86 8.90 9.00
C VAL A 35 -15.44 7.87 10.05
N ALA A 36 -16.42 7.35 10.79
CA ALA A 36 -16.16 6.30 11.76
C ALA A 36 -15.76 4.99 11.07
N ILE A 37 -14.65 4.40 11.52
CA ILE A 37 -14.16 3.11 11.03
C ILE A 37 -14.51 2.04 12.09
N PRO A 38 -15.43 1.11 11.79
CA PRO A 38 -15.79 0.08 12.74
C PRO A 38 -14.68 -0.96 12.88
N LEU A 39 -14.43 -1.41 14.11
CA LEU A 39 -13.62 -2.62 14.35
C LEU A 39 -14.39 -3.85 13.85
N ARG A 40 -13.72 -4.68 13.06
CA ARG A 40 -14.24 -5.94 12.53
C ARG A 40 -13.99 -7.10 13.51
N HIS A 41 -12.83 -7.10 14.16
CA HIS A 41 -12.41 -8.10 15.13
C HIS A 41 -12.14 -7.44 16.50
N PRO A 42 -13.18 -7.07 17.27
CA PRO A 42 -13.04 -6.27 18.50
C PRO A 42 -12.30 -6.98 19.65
N GLN A 43 -12.01 -8.28 19.50
CA GLN A 43 -11.26 -9.07 20.48
C GLN A 43 -9.77 -9.21 20.12
N ALA A 44 -9.35 -8.74 18.93
CA ALA A 44 -7.96 -8.77 18.50
C ALA A 44 -7.15 -7.64 19.12
N ASP A 45 -5.82 -7.74 19.03
CA ASP A 45 -4.94 -6.62 19.36
C ASP A 45 -5.31 -5.39 18.51
N PRO A 46 -5.57 -4.22 19.13
CA PRO A 46 -6.03 -3.04 18.40
C PRO A 46 -5.10 -2.61 17.27
N THR A 47 -3.79 -2.79 17.42
CA THR A 47 -2.81 -2.43 16.39
C THR A 47 -2.92 -3.36 15.20
N LEU A 48 -3.04 -4.67 15.45
CA LEU A 48 -3.19 -5.66 14.39
C LEU A 48 -4.52 -5.50 13.65
N GLU A 49 -5.59 -5.19 14.38
CA GLU A 49 -6.90 -4.92 13.82
C GLU A 49 -6.91 -3.67 12.95
N GLN A 50 -6.31 -2.58 13.46
CA GLN A 50 -6.25 -1.29 12.78
C GLN A 50 -5.45 -1.34 11.48
N PHE A 51 -4.37 -2.12 11.42
CA PHE A 51 -3.61 -2.33 10.18
C PHE A 51 -4.20 -3.44 9.27
N GLY A 52 -5.34 -4.04 9.63
CA GLY A 52 -6.00 -5.08 8.85
C GLY A 52 -5.25 -6.41 8.79
N TYR A 53 -4.24 -6.62 9.65
CA TYR A 53 -3.45 -7.85 9.68
C TYR A 53 -4.29 -9.07 10.09
N VAL A 54 -5.33 -8.87 10.90
CA VAL A 54 -6.24 -9.96 11.31
C VAL A 54 -6.95 -10.54 10.09
N ASP A 55 -7.55 -9.69 9.25
CA ASP A 55 -8.23 -10.12 8.01
C ASP A 55 -7.24 -10.78 7.04
N GLN A 56 -6.02 -10.25 6.89
CA GLN A 56 -5.00 -10.88 6.02
C GLN A 56 -4.64 -12.30 6.47
N LEU A 57 -4.48 -12.53 7.77
CA LEU A 57 -4.19 -13.86 8.31
C LEU A 57 -5.39 -14.80 8.15
N VAL A 58 -6.61 -14.30 8.36
CA VAL A 58 -7.85 -15.07 8.16
C VAL A 58 -8.01 -15.46 6.69
N ASP A 59 -7.78 -14.53 5.77
CA ASP A 59 -7.88 -14.79 4.33
C ASP A 59 -6.83 -15.84 3.90
N LEU A 60 -5.60 -15.75 4.43
CA LEU A 60 -4.53 -16.72 4.17
C LEU A 60 -4.89 -18.16 4.60
N ILE A 61 -5.51 -18.33 5.78
CA ILE A 61 -5.86 -19.66 6.30
C ILE A 61 -7.17 -20.20 5.71
N SER A 62 -8.10 -19.32 5.35
CA SER A 62 -9.46 -19.71 4.95
C SER A 62 -9.49 -20.40 3.58
N GLN A 63 -8.55 -20.06 2.69
CA GLN A 63 -8.58 -20.45 1.28
C GLN A 63 -9.94 -20.18 0.61
N ASP A 64 -10.71 -19.18 1.10
CA ASP A 64 -12.02 -18.84 0.56
C ASP A 64 -11.84 -18.23 -0.84
N PRO A 65 -12.38 -18.87 -1.90
CA PRO A 65 -12.26 -18.35 -3.26
C PRO A 65 -12.96 -16.99 -3.46
N ASN A 66 -13.84 -16.58 -2.54
CA ASN A 66 -14.52 -15.27 -2.58
C ASN A 66 -13.80 -14.18 -1.79
N ARG A 67 -12.79 -14.55 -0.99
CA ARG A 67 -11.91 -13.62 -0.27
C ARG A 67 -10.45 -14.00 -0.55
N PRO A 68 -10.02 -14.00 -1.82
CA PRO A 68 -8.65 -14.36 -2.13
C PRO A 68 -7.73 -13.32 -1.47
N GLY A 69 -6.80 -13.81 -0.66
CA GLY A 69 -5.64 -13.01 -0.28
C GLY A 69 -4.86 -12.55 -1.51
N GLN A 70 -3.87 -11.68 -1.31
CA GLN A 70 -3.04 -11.19 -2.41
C GLN A 70 -2.45 -12.35 -3.23
N THR A 71 -2.59 -12.27 -4.56
CA THR A 71 -2.04 -13.28 -5.48
C THR A 71 -0.60 -12.93 -5.90
N ALA A 72 0.14 -13.92 -6.41
CA ALA A 72 1.48 -13.71 -6.93
C ALA A 72 1.52 -12.70 -8.09
N ASP A 73 0.50 -12.68 -8.95
CA ASP A 73 0.40 -11.72 -10.07
C ASP A 73 0.15 -10.29 -9.57
N GLN A 74 -0.68 -10.13 -8.54
CA GLN A 74 -0.90 -8.83 -7.88
C GLN A 74 0.39 -8.34 -7.21
N ALA A 75 1.08 -9.23 -6.48
CA ALA A 75 2.37 -8.92 -5.87
C ALA A 75 3.43 -8.56 -6.94
N ARG A 76 3.42 -9.25 -8.08
CA ARG A 76 4.33 -8.94 -9.20
C ARG A 76 4.06 -7.56 -9.79
N THR A 77 2.81 -7.16 -9.94
CA THR A 77 2.43 -5.82 -10.41
C THR A 77 3.04 -4.73 -9.53
N ILE A 78 2.98 -4.90 -8.21
CA ILE A 78 3.61 -3.97 -7.25
C ILE A 78 5.14 -3.95 -7.44
N LEU A 79 5.77 -5.11 -7.65
CA LEU A 79 7.21 -5.17 -7.93
C LEU A 79 7.59 -4.48 -9.25
N GLU A 80 6.76 -4.52 -10.30
CA GLU A 80 7.02 -3.77 -11.53
C GLU A 80 7.08 -2.25 -11.24
N ILE A 81 6.16 -1.73 -10.42
CA ILE A 81 6.13 -0.32 -10.03
C ILE A 81 7.38 0.05 -9.21
N ILE A 82 7.75 -0.78 -8.24
CA ILE A 82 8.93 -0.55 -7.39
C ILE A 82 10.20 -0.53 -8.24
N CYS A 83 10.39 -1.52 -9.13
CA CYS A 83 11.57 -1.56 -9.99
C CYS A 83 11.65 -0.35 -10.92
N ALA A 84 10.54 0.06 -11.54
CA ALA A 84 10.47 1.26 -12.37
C ALA A 84 10.82 2.53 -11.58
N ALA A 85 10.30 2.67 -10.36
CA ALA A 85 10.60 3.83 -9.50
C ALA A 85 12.08 3.91 -9.12
N TYR A 86 12.72 2.77 -8.79
CA TYR A 86 14.14 2.76 -8.45
C TYR A 86 15.03 3.04 -9.68
N GLN A 87 14.70 2.48 -10.85
CA GLN A 87 15.42 2.81 -12.08
C GLN A 87 15.25 4.29 -12.43
N SER A 88 14.03 4.82 -12.38
CA SER A 88 13.73 6.24 -12.59
C SER A 88 14.59 7.12 -11.67
N ALA A 89 14.62 6.82 -10.37
CA ALA A 89 15.41 7.55 -9.38
C ALA A 89 16.92 7.50 -9.65
N GLY A 90 17.44 6.40 -10.20
CA GLY A 90 18.85 6.26 -10.58
C GLY A 90 19.22 7.04 -11.84
N HIS A 91 18.22 7.39 -12.65
CA HIS A 91 18.35 8.09 -13.93
C HIS A 91 17.64 9.44 -13.88
N GLU A 92 17.95 10.25 -12.86
CA GLU A 92 17.50 11.64 -12.69
C GLU A 92 15.98 11.85 -12.78
N GLY A 93 15.20 10.83 -12.40
CA GLY A 93 13.73 10.90 -12.40
C GLY A 93 13.12 10.76 -13.81
N THR A 94 13.80 10.11 -14.74
CA THR A 94 13.26 9.81 -16.07
C THR A 94 12.00 8.94 -15.97
N GLU A 95 11.05 9.15 -16.89
CA GLU A 95 9.85 8.32 -16.98
C GLU A 95 10.22 6.89 -17.42
N ILE A 96 9.76 5.91 -16.64
CA ILE A 96 9.90 4.49 -16.95
C ILE A 96 8.51 3.92 -17.22
N GLN A 97 8.34 3.24 -18.35
CA GLN A 97 7.07 2.63 -18.72
C GLN A 97 6.77 1.41 -17.85
N LEU A 98 5.47 1.20 -17.60
CA LEU A 98 4.96 0.02 -16.94
C LEU A 98 4.25 -0.90 -17.95
N PRO A 99 4.36 -2.24 -17.82
CA PRO A 99 5.13 -2.96 -16.80
C PRO A 99 6.64 -2.80 -17.02
N PHE A 100 7.40 -2.81 -15.93
CA PHE A 100 8.85 -2.66 -15.97
C PHE A 100 9.52 -3.74 -16.82
N ASP A 101 10.36 -3.30 -17.77
CA ASP A 101 11.01 -4.12 -18.78
C ASP A 101 12.55 -4.21 -18.62
N GLY A 102 13.09 -3.61 -17.55
CA GLY A 102 14.51 -3.70 -17.19
C GLY A 102 14.93 -5.06 -16.64
N ASP A 103 16.18 -5.17 -16.18
CA ASP A 103 16.74 -6.42 -15.67
C ASP A 103 16.09 -6.83 -14.34
N ARG A 104 15.20 -7.83 -14.42
CA ARG A 104 14.46 -8.38 -13.26
C ARG A 104 15.30 -9.25 -12.35
N SER A 105 16.54 -9.56 -12.69
CA SER A 105 17.47 -10.24 -11.80
C SER A 105 18.07 -9.29 -10.76
N LEU A 106 17.96 -7.97 -10.98
CA LEU A 106 18.45 -6.95 -10.08
C LEU A 106 17.42 -6.60 -9.00
N THR A 107 17.92 -6.36 -7.80
CA THR A 107 17.13 -5.75 -6.72
C THR A 107 16.87 -4.27 -7.02
N PRO A 108 15.83 -3.66 -6.44
CA PRO A 108 15.56 -2.23 -6.63
C PRO A 108 16.78 -1.34 -6.31
N MET A 109 17.52 -1.66 -5.23
CA MET A 109 18.73 -0.93 -4.85
C MET A 109 19.86 -1.03 -5.91
N GLN A 110 19.96 -2.15 -6.63
CA GLN A 110 20.91 -2.28 -7.74
C GLN A 110 20.46 -1.45 -8.95
N LEU A 111 19.17 -1.47 -9.29
CA LEU A 111 18.60 -0.66 -10.37
C LEU A 111 18.83 0.85 -10.15
N TRP A 112 18.75 1.31 -8.91
CA TRP A 112 19.02 2.71 -8.56
C TRP A 112 20.50 3.11 -8.70
N LYS A 113 21.43 2.18 -8.44
CA LYS A 113 22.87 2.47 -8.46
C LYS A 113 23.47 2.50 -9.87
N GLY A 114 22.83 1.84 -10.84
CA GLY A 114 23.36 1.65 -12.20
C GLY A 114 24.30 0.45 -12.27
#